data_AF-A0A3N0VZM9-F1
#
_entry.id   AF-A0A3N0VZM9-F1
#
_cell.length_a   1.000
_cell.length_b   1.000
_cell.length_c   1.000
_cell.angle_alpha   90.00
_cell.angle_beta   90.00
_cell.angle_gamma   90.00
#
_symmetry.space_group_name_H-M   'P 1'
#
loop_
_entity.id
_entity.type
_entity.pdbx_description
1 polymer ?
#
loop_
_entity_poly.entity_id
_entity_poly.type
_entity_poly.pdbx_seq_one_letter_code
_entity_poly.pdbx_strand_id
1 'polypeptide(L)'
;EDLIRGEYVAPRTDTDRKLVGIWQEVLGLERIGITDNFFELGGHSLMVGQVLNRIHQHLGMQVSFKDFFSSPSIIGITENLELKSYTPISVASSQDNYPLTPSQQRFWVLSQLEGGSQAYNMPSVVKLKGPLHIAYFEQSFQHLINRHEILRTSFKTDDFTGDIRQYISSPEDITFNLEVLDFIDKSDSCVSDYLEGATVEPFDLERSPLLRGSLLLIGDDEHLFFLSMHHIIGDGWSMELLVSEIVETYRSLLRGDSLDLSPLSLQYKDYAVWLSEEIKSDKYQSSESYWLEQFSGEVPVLALPSYRPRPLVQTYHGSTISHLYSLEFTEKLKRYSEAHGATLFMTLMAGVKSLLYRYSGQSDIIVGTPIAGRDHPDLENQLGLYLNTLAIRTRFSSGATTFSSLLDDEKSTLLSAYEHQLYPFDELVGKLNIKRDPSRSALFDVLVVFQNQSQLRLGSKEQDIDGLEVEGYDYVRNTS
;
A
#
# COMPACT_ATOMS: atom_id res chain seq x y z
N GLU A 1 -16.49 -27.60 4.60
CA GLU A 1 -16.85 -27.38 3.19
C GLU A 1 -18.25 -26.78 3.12
N ASP A 2 -18.31 -25.61 2.47
CA ASP A 2 -19.42 -24.98 1.75
C ASP A 2 -20.84 -24.98 2.35
N LEU A 3 -21.14 -23.96 3.17
CA LEU A 3 -22.52 -23.59 3.54
C LEU A 3 -22.90 -22.13 3.18
N ILE A 4 -22.11 -21.42 2.38
CA ILE A 4 -22.43 -20.05 1.89
C ILE A 4 -22.26 -19.92 0.36
N ARG A 5 -22.01 -21.00 -0.39
CA ARG A 5 -22.05 -20.91 -1.85
C ARG A 5 -23.49 -21.08 -2.33
N GLY A 6 -24.01 -20.08 -3.03
CA GLY A 6 -25.22 -20.24 -3.82
C GLY A 6 -25.08 -21.40 -4.83
N GLU A 7 -26.19 -21.78 -5.46
CA GLU A 7 -26.13 -22.80 -6.52
C GLU A 7 -25.18 -22.35 -7.63
N TYR A 8 -24.17 -23.18 -7.94
CA TYR A 8 -23.16 -22.83 -8.94
C TYR A 8 -23.81 -22.66 -10.32
N VAL A 9 -23.68 -21.46 -10.89
CA VAL A 9 -24.09 -21.17 -12.27
C VAL A 9 -22.86 -20.98 -13.14
N ALA A 10 -22.72 -21.80 -14.18
CA ALA A 10 -21.59 -21.77 -15.09
C ALA A 10 -21.57 -20.51 -16.00
N PRO A 11 -20.40 -20.06 -16.47
CA PRO A 11 -20.28 -18.99 -17.46
C PRO A 11 -21.08 -19.27 -18.74
N ARG A 12 -21.88 -18.31 -19.20
CA ARG A 12 -22.76 -18.45 -20.36
C ARG A 12 -22.12 -17.89 -21.63
N THR A 13 -21.37 -16.79 -21.49
CA THR A 13 -20.74 -16.07 -22.61
C THR A 13 -19.21 -16.15 -22.54
N ASP A 14 -18.53 -15.74 -23.62
CA ASP A 14 -17.07 -15.58 -23.60
C ASP A 14 -16.62 -14.48 -22.64
N THR A 15 -17.42 -13.41 -22.50
CA THR A 15 -17.18 -12.36 -21.51
C THR A 15 -17.29 -12.92 -20.10
N ASP A 16 -18.33 -13.72 -19.81
CA ASP A 16 -18.49 -14.38 -18.50
C ASP A 16 -17.27 -15.24 -18.18
N ARG A 17 -16.77 -16.01 -19.16
CA ARG A 17 -15.58 -16.87 -18.99
C ARG A 17 -14.34 -16.06 -18.63
N LYS A 18 -14.10 -14.95 -19.33
CA LYS A 18 -12.95 -14.07 -19.07
C LYS A 18 -13.06 -13.38 -17.70
N LEU A 19 -14.24 -12.89 -17.34
CA LEU A 19 -14.49 -12.27 -16.04
C LEU A 19 -14.31 -13.28 -14.89
N VAL A 20 -14.81 -14.50 -15.06
CA VAL A 20 -14.57 -15.59 -14.09
C VAL A 20 -13.08 -15.89 -13.97
N GLY A 21 -12.34 -15.97 -15.07
CA GLY A 21 -10.88 -16.14 -15.04
C GLY A 21 -10.18 -15.05 -14.22
N ILE A 22 -10.52 -13.78 -14.46
CA ILE A 22 -9.99 -12.65 -13.69
C ILE A 22 -10.30 -12.79 -12.19
N TRP A 23 -11.55 -13.15 -11.84
CA TRP A 23 -11.91 -13.35 -10.44
C TRP A 23 -11.20 -14.53 -9.80
N GLN A 24 -11.01 -15.64 -10.53
CA GLN A 24 -10.29 -16.82 -10.05
C GLN A 24 -8.84 -16.48 -9.72
N GLU A 25 -8.18 -15.71 -10.58
CA GLU A 25 -6.81 -15.25 -10.35
C GLU A 25 -6.70 -14.30 -9.16
N VAL A 26 -7.60 -13.32 -9.05
CA VAL A 26 -7.55 -12.30 -7.99
C VAL A 26 -7.93 -12.89 -6.62
N LEU A 27 -8.96 -13.74 -6.57
CA LEU A 27 -9.42 -14.36 -5.32
C LEU A 27 -8.64 -15.62 -4.95
N GLY A 28 -7.86 -16.19 -5.89
CA GLY A 28 -7.16 -17.45 -5.70
C GLY A 28 -8.11 -18.65 -5.52
N LEU A 29 -9.27 -18.62 -6.19
CA LEU A 29 -10.31 -19.65 -6.09
C LEU A 29 -10.45 -20.39 -7.43
N GLU A 30 -10.49 -21.72 -7.40
CA GLU A 30 -10.62 -22.52 -8.62
C GLU A 30 -12.04 -22.53 -9.20
N ARG A 31 -13.07 -22.34 -8.37
CA ARG A 31 -14.47 -22.45 -8.80
C ARG A 31 -15.27 -21.23 -8.37
N ILE A 32 -15.69 -20.45 -9.37
CA ILE A 32 -16.51 -19.25 -9.23
C ILE A 32 -17.67 -19.34 -10.23
N GLY A 33 -18.89 -19.21 -9.73
CA GLY A 33 -20.11 -19.12 -10.52
C GLY A 33 -20.45 -17.67 -10.89
N ILE A 34 -21.21 -17.47 -11.95
CA ILE A 34 -21.53 -16.11 -12.44
C ILE A 34 -22.48 -15.32 -11.51
N THR A 35 -23.19 -16.02 -10.63
CA THR A 35 -24.09 -15.47 -9.61
C THR A 35 -23.41 -15.29 -8.27
N ASP A 36 -22.18 -15.76 -8.10
CA ASP A 36 -21.47 -15.64 -6.84
C ASP A 36 -21.18 -14.16 -6.54
N ASN A 37 -21.28 -13.80 -5.27
CA ASN A 37 -20.99 -12.45 -4.81
C ASN A 37 -19.49 -12.30 -4.52
N PHE A 38 -18.84 -11.31 -5.13
CA PHE A 38 -17.41 -11.04 -4.97
C PHE A 38 -16.96 -10.94 -3.51
N PHE A 39 -17.75 -10.26 -2.68
CA PHE A 39 -17.41 -9.98 -1.29
C PHE A 39 -17.64 -11.20 -0.40
N GLU A 40 -18.63 -12.04 -0.72
CA GLU A 40 -18.86 -13.32 -0.04
C GLU A 40 -17.72 -14.31 -0.30
N LEU A 41 -17.08 -14.22 -1.47
CA LEU A 41 -15.90 -14.99 -1.82
C LEU A 41 -14.61 -14.47 -1.16
N GLY A 42 -14.70 -13.45 -0.30
CA GLY A 42 -13.55 -12.87 0.42
C GLY A 42 -12.92 -11.66 -0.27
N GLY A 43 -13.52 -11.17 -1.37
CA GLY A 43 -13.09 -9.96 -2.05
C GLY A 43 -13.21 -8.70 -1.17
N HIS A 44 -12.34 -7.72 -1.41
CA HIS A 44 -12.35 -6.42 -0.73
C HIS A 44 -11.96 -5.29 -1.69
N SER A 45 -12.08 -4.03 -1.28
CA SER A 45 -11.93 -2.85 -2.14
C SER A 45 -10.62 -2.83 -2.95
N LEU A 46 -9.52 -3.33 -2.39
CA LEU A 46 -8.25 -3.43 -3.11
C LEU A 46 -8.31 -4.44 -4.27
N MET A 47 -8.88 -5.62 -4.01
CA MET A 47 -9.09 -6.65 -5.03
C MET A 47 -10.08 -6.17 -6.08
N VAL A 48 -11.07 -5.34 -5.71
CA VAL A 48 -11.94 -4.68 -6.70
C VAL A 48 -11.08 -3.87 -7.67
N GLY A 49 -10.17 -3.02 -7.17
CA GLY A 49 -9.24 -2.28 -8.03
C GLY A 49 -8.46 -3.18 -9.01
N GLN A 50 -7.89 -4.30 -8.52
CA GLN A 50 -7.21 -5.28 -9.38
C GLN A 50 -8.14 -5.87 -10.45
N VAL A 51 -9.37 -6.24 -10.07
CA VAL A 51 -10.35 -6.76 -11.03
C VAL A 51 -10.69 -5.72 -12.09
N LEU A 52 -10.95 -4.48 -11.68
CA LEU A 52 -11.26 -3.37 -12.62
C LEU A 52 -10.12 -3.15 -13.61
N ASN A 53 -8.88 -3.14 -13.11
CA ASN A 53 -7.68 -3.00 -13.93
C ASN A 53 -7.55 -4.13 -14.96
N ARG A 54 -7.69 -5.39 -14.52
CA ARG A 54 -7.59 -6.56 -15.41
C ARG A 54 -8.72 -6.63 -16.43
N ILE A 55 -9.93 -6.21 -16.06
CA ILE A 55 -11.05 -6.05 -17.02
C ILE A 55 -10.64 -5.05 -18.09
N HIS A 56 -10.11 -3.89 -17.69
CA HIS A 56 -9.67 -2.87 -18.65
C HIS A 56 -8.57 -3.37 -19.59
N GLN A 57 -7.55 -4.01 -19.04
CA GLN A 57 -6.40 -4.52 -19.80
C GLN A 57 -6.77 -5.65 -20.77
N HIS A 58 -7.55 -6.65 -20.33
CA HIS A 58 -7.80 -7.86 -21.12
C HIS A 58 -9.04 -7.78 -22.00
N LEU A 59 -9.99 -6.91 -21.67
CA LEU A 59 -11.26 -6.78 -22.39
C LEU A 59 -11.42 -5.45 -23.12
N GLY A 60 -10.63 -4.42 -22.82
CA GLY A 60 -10.85 -3.07 -23.36
C GLY A 60 -12.21 -2.49 -22.95
N MET A 61 -12.69 -2.89 -21.78
CA MET A 61 -13.95 -2.47 -21.19
C MET A 61 -13.69 -1.94 -19.77
N GLN A 62 -14.54 -1.05 -19.28
CA GLN A 62 -14.45 -0.56 -17.90
C GLN A 62 -15.80 -0.75 -17.19
N VAL A 63 -15.75 -0.92 -15.87
CA VAL A 63 -16.90 -0.80 -14.97
C VAL A 63 -16.49 0.12 -13.82
N SER A 64 -17.40 0.95 -13.34
CA SER A 64 -17.09 1.87 -12.23
C SER A 64 -17.03 1.14 -10.89
N PHE A 65 -16.35 1.72 -9.90
CA PHE A 65 -16.39 1.20 -8.52
C PHE A 65 -17.83 1.13 -8.01
N LYS A 66 -18.64 2.15 -8.30
CA LYS A 66 -20.05 2.20 -7.90
C LYS A 66 -20.87 1.06 -8.49
N ASP A 67 -20.71 0.78 -9.78
CA ASP A 67 -21.48 -0.27 -10.46
C ASP A 67 -21.04 -1.67 -10.00
N PHE A 68 -19.73 -1.87 -9.82
CA PHE A 68 -19.19 -3.10 -9.25
C PHE A 68 -19.81 -3.40 -7.88
N PHE A 69 -19.84 -2.40 -6.98
CA PHE A 69 -20.42 -2.56 -5.64
C PHE A 69 -21.94 -2.70 -5.66
N SER A 70 -22.62 -2.08 -6.63
CA SER A 70 -24.07 -2.16 -6.77
C SER A 70 -24.53 -3.52 -7.30
N SER A 71 -23.68 -4.21 -8.07
CA SER A 71 -23.99 -5.51 -8.65
C SER A 71 -22.75 -6.42 -8.63
N PRO A 72 -22.32 -6.90 -7.44
CA PRO A 72 -21.04 -7.58 -7.23
C PRO A 72 -21.07 -9.05 -7.63
N SER A 73 -21.61 -9.34 -8.82
CA SER A 73 -21.62 -10.66 -9.46
C SER A 73 -21.13 -10.52 -10.90
N ILE A 74 -20.67 -11.61 -11.52
CA ILE A 74 -20.23 -11.58 -12.92
C ILE A 74 -21.36 -11.11 -13.85
N ILE A 75 -22.60 -11.54 -13.58
CA ILE A 75 -23.78 -11.09 -14.35
C ILE A 75 -23.95 -9.58 -14.19
N GLY A 76 -23.95 -9.11 -12.94
CA GLY A 76 -24.09 -7.70 -12.62
C GLY A 76 -23.02 -6.82 -13.25
N ILE A 77 -21.77 -7.26 -13.22
CA ILE A 77 -20.67 -6.57 -13.89
C ILE A 77 -20.90 -6.53 -15.39
N THR A 78 -21.27 -7.66 -16.00
CA THR A 78 -21.48 -7.75 -17.46
C THR A 78 -22.55 -6.77 -17.95
N GLU A 79 -23.60 -6.53 -17.16
CA GLU A 79 -24.66 -5.57 -17.46
C GLU A 79 -24.20 -4.10 -17.41
N ASN A 80 -23.10 -3.81 -16.70
CA ASN A 80 -22.56 -2.46 -16.51
C ASN A 80 -21.19 -2.26 -17.20
N LEU A 81 -20.80 -3.16 -18.11
CA LEU A 81 -19.57 -2.99 -18.88
C LEU A 81 -19.74 -1.91 -19.95
N GLU A 82 -18.84 -0.93 -19.93
CA GLU A 82 -18.76 0.10 -20.94
C GLU A 82 -17.51 -0.09 -21.81
N LEU A 83 -17.66 0.11 -23.12
CA LEU A 83 -16.51 0.11 -24.03
C LEU A 83 -15.63 1.32 -23.73
N LYS A 84 -14.40 1.05 -23.29
CA LYS A 84 -13.40 2.08 -23.08
C LYS A 84 -12.03 1.52 -23.42
N SER A 85 -11.46 2.02 -24.51
CA SER A 85 -10.15 1.58 -24.97
C SER A 85 -9.12 1.71 -23.86
N TYR A 86 -8.38 0.63 -23.62
CA TYR A 86 -7.19 0.66 -22.78
C TYR A 86 -6.08 1.41 -23.52
N THR A 87 -5.48 2.37 -22.81
CA THR A 87 -4.36 3.16 -23.28
C THR A 87 -3.18 2.86 -22.35
N PRO A 88 -2.15 2.13 -22.79
CA PRO A 88 -1.01 1.81 -21.94
C PRO A 88 -0.25 3.06 -21.53
N ILE A 89 0.42 3.00 -20.38
CA ILE A 89 1.39 4.02 -20.00
C ILE A 89 2.55 3.95 -21.02
N SER A 90 2.92 5.10 -21.57
CA SER A 90 4.01 5.16 -22.55
C SER A 90 5.36 5.14 -21.86
N VAL A 91 6.31 4.41 -22.43
CA VAL A 91 7.71 4.44 -21.99
C VAL A 91 8.27 5.83 -22.21
N ALA A 92 8.85 6.43 -21.17
CA ALA A 92 9.42 7.75 -21.25
C ALA A 92 10.65 7.76 -22.16
N SER A 93 10.85 8.85 -22.89
CA SER A 93 12.09 9.08 -23.63
C SER A 93 13.31 9.02 -22.69
N SER A 94 14.43 8.47 -23.14
CA SER A 94 15.68 8.49 -22.38
C SER A 94 16.10 9.94 -22.10
N GLN A 95 16.36 10.26 -20.83
CA GLN A 95 16.79 11.56 -20.35
C GLN A 95 17.81 11.36 -19.22
N ASP A 96 18.60 12.39 -18.91
CA ASP A 96 19.57 12.36 -17.82
C ASP A 96 18.89 12.30 -16.44
N ASN A 97 17.67 12.83 -16.34
CA ASN A 97 16.88 12.83 -15.12
C ASN A 97 15.37 12.89 -15.41
N TYR A 98 14.55 12.54 -14.41
CA TYR A 98 13.09 12.41 -14.54
C TYR A 98 12.36 13.19 -13.44
N PRO A 99 11.10 13.63 -13.65
CA PRO A 99 10.34 14.35 -12.64
C PRO A 99 10.04 13.47 -11.43
N LEU A 100 9.84 14.07 -10.25
CA LEU A 100 9.24 13.37 -9.11
C LEU A 100 7.73 13.33 -9.25
N THR A 101 7.11 12.30 -8.69
CA THR A 101 5.66 12.35 -8.41
C THR A 101 5.37 13.31 -7.26
N PRO A 102 4.15 13.85 -7.12
CA PRO A 102 3.78 14.72 -5.99
C PRO A 102 4.10 14.09 -4.62
N SER A 103 3.90 12.77 -4.49
CA SER A 103 4.22 12.04 -3.26
C SER A 103 5.72 11.90 -3.02
N GLN A 104 6.53 11.61 -4.06
CA GLN A 104 7.98 11.64 -3.90
C GLN A 104 8.48 13.04 -3.50
N GLN A 105 7.93 14.10 -4.11
CA GLN A 105 8.29 15.48 -3.78
C GLN A 105 8.01 15.79 -2.30
N ARG A 106 6.85 15.38 -1.79
CA ARG A 106 6.54 15.56 -0.36
C ARG A 106 7.49 14.78 0.53
N PHE A 107 7.76 13.52 0.23
CA PHE A 107 8.67 12.70 1.04
C PHE A 107 10.08 13.28 1.06
N TRP A 108 10.55 13.82 -0.07
CA TRP A 108 11.82 14.56 -0.11
C TRP A 108 11.80 15.79 0.79
N VAL A 109 10.74 16.62 0.72
CA VAL A 109 10.62 17.82 1.60
C VAL A 109 10.59 17.43 3.08
N LEU A 110 9.85 16.37 3.42
CA LEU A 110 9.75 15.90 4.80
C LEU A 110 11.06 15.28 5.29
N SER A 111 11.84 14.62 4.43
CA SER A 111 13.14 14.08 4.80
C SER A 111 14.18 15.17 5.12
N GLN A 112 14.01 16.39 4.59
CA GLN A 112 14.86 17.54 4.90
C GLN A 112 14.57 18.17 6.28
N LEU A 113 13.46 17.80 6.93
CA LEU A 113 13.13 18.27 8.29
C LEU A 113 13.93 17.48 9.34
N GLU A 114 14.16 18.08 10.51
CA GLU A 114 14.87 17.42 11.62
C GLU A 114 14.17 16.11 12.02
N GLY A 115 14.91 15.00 12.01
CA GLY A 115 14.39 13.65 12.27
C GLY A 115 13.52 13.06 11.14
N GLY A 116 13.23 13.82 10.08
CA GLY A 116 12.31 13.43 9.00
C GLY A 116 12.81 12.25 8.16
N SER A 117 14.11 12.20 7.83
CA SER A 117 14.69 11.09 7.05
C SER A 117 14.49 9.72 7.72
N GLN A 118 14.54 9.66 9.06
CA GLN A 118 14.37 8.41 9.82
C GLN A 118 12.91 7.97 9.90
N ALA A 119 11.98 8.93 9.95
CA ALA A 119 10.54 8.67 10.11
C ALA A 119 9.92 7.91 8.92
N TYR A 120 10.60 7.89 7.77
CA TYR A 120 10.15 7.25 6.54
C TYR A 120 11.01 6.04 6.13
N ASN A 121 11.78 5.48 7.05
CA ASN A 121 12.36 4.16 6.88
C ASN A 121 11.28 3.08 6.92
N MET A 122 11.43 2.04 6.11
CA MET A 122 10.57 0.85 6.09
C MET A 122 11.36 -0.39 6.55
N PRO A 123 11.68 -0.51 7.86
CA PRO A 123 12.43 -1.63 8.39
C PRO A 123 11.53 -2.87 8.55
N SER A 124 12.08 -4.04 8.21
CA SER A 124 11.50 -5.35 8.43
C SER A 124 12.58 -6.32 8.94
N VAL A 125 12.17 -7.24 9.80
CA VAL A 125 13.04 -8.31 10.32
C VAL A 125 12.30 -9.63 10.19
N VAL A 126 12.98 -10.62 9.64
CA VAL A 126 12.50 -12.01 9.59
C VAL A 126 13.55 -12.92 10.20
N LYS A 127 13.08 -13.98 10.84
CA LYS A 127 13.92 -15.08 11.27
C LYS A 127 13.98 -16.11 10.15
N LEU A 128 15.20 -16.53 9.80
CA LEU A 128 15.48 -17.56 8.82
C LEU A 128 16.05 -18.77 9.55
N LYS A 129 15.46 -19.95 9.34
CA LYS A 129 15.92 -21.21 9.94
C LYS A 129 16.23 -22.24 8.86
N GLY A 130 17.39 -22.90 8.97
CA GLY A 130 17.86 -23.88 8.01
C GLY A 130 19.02 -23.37 7.14
N PRO A 131 19.46 -24.16 6.16
CA PRO A 131 20.66 -23.87 5.38
C PRO A 131 20.48 -22.64 4.48
N LEU A 132 21.19 -21.55 4.78
CA LEU A 132 21.19 -20.33 3.99
C LEU A 132 22.47 -20.20 3.14
N HIS A 133 22.31 -20.17 1.81
CA HIS A 133 23.40 -19.82 0.90
C HIS A 133 23.52 -18.29 0.77
N ILE A 134 24.28 -17.68 1.68
CA ILE A 134 24.46 -16.22 1.77
C ILE A 134 24.80 -15.57 0.42
N ALA A 135 25.70 -16.17 -0.36
CA ALA A 135 26.11 -15.63 -1.66
C ALA A 135 24.97 -15.62 -2.71
N TYR A 136 24.08 -16.61 -2.69
CA TYR A 136 22.90 -16.62 -3.58
C TYR A 136 21.81 -15.68 -3.07
N PHE A 137 21.71 -15.54 -1.75
CA PHE A 137 20.81 -14.58 -1.13
C PHE A 137 21.20 -13.14 -1.50
N GLU A 138 22.47 -12.77 -1.36
CA GLU A 138 23.00 -11.48 -1.83
C GLU A 138 22.81 -11.26 -3.34
N GLN A 139 23.11 -12.27 -4.17
CA GLN A 139 22.88 -12.20 -5.62
C GLN A 139 21.41 -11.99 -6.00
N SER A 140 20.46 -12.46 -5.19
CA SER A 140 19.04 -12.23 -5.43
C SER A 140 18.69 -10.75 -5.34
N PHE A 141 19.21 -10.03 -4.33
CA PHE A 141 19.06 -8.58 -4.22
C PHE A 141 19.72 -7.83 -5.38
N GLN A 142 20.92 -8.24 -5.78
CA GLN A 142 21.59 -7.63 -6.92
C GLN A 142 20.77 -7.80 -8.21
N HIS A 143 20.15 -8.96 -8.42
CA HIS A 143 19.25 -9.18 -9.56
C HIS A 143 18.04 -8.24 -9.54
N LEU A 144 17.41 -8.06 -8.37
CA LEU A 144 16.29 -7.14 -8.24
C LEU A 144 16.68 -5.68 -8.47
N ILE A 145 17.84 -5.24 -7.95
CA ILE A 145 18.37 -3.89 -8.19
C ILE A 145 18.61 -3.64 -9.68
N ASN A 146 19.11 -4.65 -10.41
CA ASN A 146 19.30 -4.53 -11.85
C ASN A 146 17.96 -4.43 -12.60
N ARG A 147 16.95 -5.19 -12.14
CA ARG A 147 15.62 -5.29 -12.72
C ARG A 147 14.77 -4.04 -12.49
N HIS A 148 14.79 -3.48 -11.28
CA HIS A 148 13.94 -2.37 -10.86
C HIS A 148 14.73 -1.07 -10.76
N GLU A 149 14.51 -0.15 -11.69
CA GLU A 149 15.22 1.13 -11.73
C GLU A 149 15.07 1.92 -10.45
N ILE A 150 13.92 1.84 -9.78
CA ILE A 150 13.65 2.59 -8.56
C ILE A 150 14.63 2.24 -7.41
N LEU A 151 15.15 1.01 -7.36
CA LEU A 151 16.11 0.59 -6.34
C LEU A 151 17.50 1.21 -6.53
N ARG A 152 17.76 1.72 -7.74
CA ARG A 152 18.99 2.43 -8.14
C ARG A 152 18.74 3.91 -8.46
N THR A 153 17.62 4.45 -7.98
CA THR A 153 17.27 5.86 -8.11
C THR A 153 17.73 6.69 -6.91
N SER A 154 18.26 7.88 -7.19
CA SER A 154 18.56 8.93 -6.23
C SER A 154 17.79 10.21 -6.57
N PHE A 155 17.64 11.12 -5.61
CA PHE A 155 16.82 12.34 -5.72
C PHE A 155 17.69 13.55 -5.42
N LYS A 156 17.96 14.38 -6.43
CA LYS A 156 18.88 15.52 -6.33
C LYS A 156 18.31 16.75 -6.99
N THR A 157 18.81 17.91 -6.59
CA THR A 157 18.55 19.17 -7.29
C THR A 157 19.18 19.13 -8.68
N ASP A 158 18.42 19.50 -9.70
CA ASP A 158 18.94 19.76 -11.03
C ASP A 158 19.62 21.14 -11.07
N ASP A 159 20.89 21.16 -11.46
CA ASP A 159 21.70 22.38 -11.46
C ASP A 159 21.18 23.47 -12.42
N PHE A 160 20.36 23.11 -13.41
CA PHE A 160 19.84 24.05 -14.41
C PHE A 160 18.47 24.60 -14.02
N THR A 161 17.55 23.76 -13.52
CA THR A 161 16.19 24.19 -13.17
C THR A 161 16.01 24.54 -11.70
N GLY A 162 16.86 23.98 -10.81
CA GLY A 162 16.72 24.08 -9.37
C GLY A 162 15.63 23.16 -8.78
N ASP A 163 14.98 22.35 -9.61
CA ASP A 163 13.97 21.40 -9.17
C ASP A 163 14.63 20.11 -8.67
N ILE A 164 13.95 19.39 -7.77
CA ILE A 164 14.36 18.03 -7.41
C ILE A 164 13.96 17.09 -8.56
N ARG A 165 14.87 16.18 -8.94
CA ARG A 165 14.71 15.22 -10.04
C ARG A 165 15.20 13.84 -9.63
N GLN A 166 14.65 12.81 -10.28
CA GLN A 166 15.10 11.42 -10.16
C GLN A 166 16.30 11.18 -11.08
N TYR A 167 17.38 10.63 -10.52
CA TYR A 167 18.58 10.20 -11.23
C TYR A 167 18.76 8.70 -11.07
N ILE A 168 18.83 7.99 -12.20
CA ILE A 168 18.82 6.53 -12.22
C ILE A 168 20.23 6.05 -12.58
N SER A 169 20.93 5.49 -11.59
CA SER A 169 22.30 4.99 -11.75
C SER A 169 22.34 3.73 -12.59
N SER A 170 23.39 3.48 -13.38
CA SER A 170 23.50 2.24 -14.17
C SER A 170 23.57 1.01 -13.25
N PRO A 171 23.11 -0.18 -13.70
CA PRO A 171 23.22 -1.40 -12.89
C PRO A 171 24.65 -1.71 -12.44
N GLU A 172 25.66 -1.41 -13.26
CA GLU A 172 27.07 -1.66 -12.92
C GLU A 172 27.60 -0.75 -11.81
N ASP A 173 26.95 0.40 -11.59
CA ASP A 173 27.37 1.40 -10.60
C ASP A 173 26.83 1.09 -9.19
N ILE A 174 25.90 0.12 -9.06
CA ILE A 174 25.25 -0.23 -7.81
C ILE A 174 25.62 -1.65 -7.40
N THR A 175 26.27 -1.76 -6.24
CA THR A 175 26.55 -3.05 -5.60
C THR A 175 25.76 -3.14 -4.30
N PHE A 176 24.98 -4.20 -4.15
CA PHE A 176 24.38 -4.57 -2.87
C PHE A 176 25.36 -5.43 -2.09
N ASN A 177 25.75 -4.95 -0.91
CA ASN A 177 26.58 -5.70 0.01
C ASN A 177 25.74 -6.11 1.21
N LEU A 178 25.56 -7.42 1.39
CA LEU A 178 24.88 -7.96 2.55
C LEU A 178 25.85 -8.00 3.74
N GLU A 179 25.62 -7.14 4.74
CA GLU A 179 26.45 -7.14 5.94
C GLU A 179 26.16 -8.38 6.78
N VAL A 180 27.12 -9.29 6.92
CA VAL A 180 26.98 -10.49 7.76
C VAL A 180 27.66 -10.25 9.11
N LEU A 181 26.88 -10.39 10.18
CA LEU A 181 27.30 -10.08 11.55
C LEU A 181 27.17 -11.29 12.46
N ASP A 182 28.21 -11.58 13.23
CA ASP A 182 28.22 -12.69 14.18
C ASP A 182 27.61 -12.27 15.53
N PHE A 183 26.47 -12.87 15.84
CA PHE A 183 25.71 -12.69 17.07
C PHE A 183 25.51 -14.00 17.87
N ILE A 184 26.21 -15.10 17.53
CA ILE A 184 25.97 -16.44 18.10
C ILE A 184 26.12 -16.44 19.63
N ASP A 185 27.13 -15.73 20.16
CA ASP A 185 27.39 -15.62 21.60
C ASP A 185 26.90 -14.31 22.22
N LYS A 186 26.03 -13.56 21.52
CA LYS A 186 25.52 -12.27 21.99
C LYS A 186 24.20 -12.45 22.74
N SER A 187 23.95 -11.57 23.71
CA SER A 187 22.66 -11.54 24.39
C SER A 187 21.57 -10.99 23.47
N ASP A 188 20.31 -11.38 23.73
CA ASP A 188 19.12 -10.83 23.05
C ASP A 188 19.04 -9.30 23.11
N SER A 189 19.59 -8.69 24.17
CA SER A 189 19.69 -7.23 24.28
C SER A 189 20.62 -6.64 23.23
N CYS A 190 21.76 -7.28 22.93
CA CYS A 190 22.69 -6.81 21.92
C CYS A 190 22.08 -6.88 20.52
N VAL A 191 21.29 -7.93 20.24
CA VAL A 191 20.52 -8.06 19.00
C VAL A 191 19.49 -6.94 18.91
N SER A 192 18.70 -6.73 19.96
CA SER A 192 17.71 -5.65 20.02
C SER A 192 18.33 -4.26 19.82
N ASP A 193 19.44 -3.96 20.50
CA ASP A 193 20.15 -2.68 20.40
C ASP A 193 20.65 -2.44 18.96
N TYR A 194 21.17 -3.47 18.28
CA TYR A 194 21.57 -3.37 16.88
C TYR A 194 20.36 -3.09 15.98
N LEU A 195 19.27 -3.84 16.12
CA LEU A 195 18.07 -3.69 15.30
C LEU A 195 17.40 -2.31 15.50
N GLU A 196 17.39 -1.79 16.73
CA GLU A 196 16.92 -0.43 17.03
C GLU A 196 17.79 0.61 16.32
N GLY A 197 19.12 0.50 16.42
CA GLY A 197 20.05 1.39 15.73
C GLY A 197 19.91 1.35 14.20
N ALA A 198 19.85 0.15 13.61
CA ALA A 198 19.71 -0.05 12.17
C ALA A 198 18.35 0.46 11.64
N THR A 199 17.30 0.42 12.47
CA THR A 199 15.97 0.93 12.14
C THR A 199 15.97 2.45 11.93
N VAL A 200 16.69 3.18 12.79
CA VAL A 200 16.68 4.66 12.81
C VAL A 200 17.85 5.28 12.04
N GLU A 201 18.75 4.49 11.46
CA GLU A 201 19.84 5.03 10.64
C GLU A 201 19.24 5.75 9.40
N PRO A 202 19.51 7.05 9.17
CA PRO A 202 18.89 7.80 8.08
C PRO A 202 19.44 7.38 6.71
N PHE A 203 18.62 7.51 5.66
CA PHE A 203 19.09 7.44 4.28
C PHE A 203 19.43 8.84 3.75
N ASP A 204 20.53 8.94 3.00
CA ASP A 204 20.84 10.10 2.15
C ASP A 204 20.13 9.91 0.80
N LEU A 205 19.05 10.66 0.56
CA LEU A 205 18.24 10.52 -0.66
C LEU A 205 19.01 10.88 -1.94
N GLU A 206 20.13 11.60 -1.83
CA GLU A 206 21.00 11.90 -2.96
C GLU A 206 21.92 10.73 -3.32
N ARG A 207 21.90 9.62 -2.58
CA ARG A 207 22.78 8.46 -2.81
C ARG A 207 21.98 7.17 -2.91
N SER A 208 22.01 6.56 -4.09
CA SER A 208 21.52 5.20 -4.29
C SER A 208 22.57 4.16 -3.83
N PRO A 209 22.16 2.94 -3.40
CA PRO A 209 20.77 2.49 -3.27
C PRO A 209 20.11 2.98 -1.96
N LEU A 210 18.81 3.24 -1.99
CA LEU A 210 18.01 3.57 -0.80
C LEU A 210 17.43 2.31 -0.13
N LEU A 211 18.23 1.26 -0.11
CA LEU A 211 17.95 -0.09 0.36
C LEU A 211 19.21 -0.63 1.06
N ARG A 212 19.07 -1.20 2.26
CA ARG A 212 20.16 -1.87 2.98
C ARG A 212 19.65 -3.14 3.66
N GLY A 213 20.51 -4.13 3.82
CA GLY A 213 20.19 -5.33 4.57
C GLY A 213 21.39 -5.85 5.35
N SER A 214 21.10 -6.51 6.47
CA SER A 214 22.09 -7.20 7.28
C SER A 214 21.58 -8.56 7.73
N LEU A 215 22.50 -9.51 7.86
CA LEU A 215 22.24 -10.87 8.28
C LEU A 215 22.97 -11.12 9.60
N LEU A 216 22.22 -11.26 10.69
CA LEU A 216 22.75 -11.56 12.00
C LEU A 216 22.73 -13.08 12.19
N LEU A 217 23.90 -13.68 12.39
CA LEU A 217 24.05 -15.09 12.71
C LEU A 217 23.76 -15.27 14.21
N ILE A 218 22.67 -15.96 14.58
CA ILE A 218 22.25 -16.12 15.98
C ILE A 218 22.32 -17.59 16.47
N GLY A 219 22.67 -18.51 15.57
CA GLY A 219 22.91 -19.93 15.83
C GLY A 219 23.47 -20.62 14.60
N ASP A 220 23.68 -21.94 14.67
CA ASP A 220 24.31 -22.72 13.59
C ASP A 220 23.52 -22.67 12.27
N ASP A 221 22.19 -22.74 12.35
CA ASP A 221 21.25 -22.65 11.22
C ASP A 221 20.11 -21.65 11.54
N GLU A 222 20.39 -20.64 12.37
CA GLU A 222 19.43 -19.60 12.72
C GLU A 222 20.00 -18.21 12.44
N HIS A 223 19.24 -17.41 11.69
CA HIS A 223 19.64 -16.07 11.30
C HIS A 223 18.48 -15.08 11.48
N LEU A 224 18.82 -13.83 11.77
CA LEU A 224 17.88 -12.71 11.62
C LEU A 224 18.30 -11.90 10.40
N PHE A 225 17.40 -11.77 9.44
CA PHE A 225 17.61 -10.90 8.30
C PHE A 225 16.86 -9.59 8.51
N PHE A 226 17.63 -8.51 8.64
CA PHE A 226 17.11 -7.14 8.68
C PHE A 226 17.16 -6.55 7.27
N LEU A 227 16.07 -5.92 6.85
CA LEU A 227 15.95 -5.19 5.59
C LEU A 227 15.33 -3.83 5.87
N SER A 228 15.90 -2.77 5.32
CA SER A 228 15.31 -1.43 5.38
C SER A 228 15.44 -0.74 4.03
N MET A 229 14.37 -0.06 3.63
CA MET A 229 14.37 0.84 2.48
C MET A 229 13.67 2.15 2.81
N HIS A 230 13.99 3.21 2.07
CA HIS A 230 13.28 4.48 2.23
C HIS A 230 11.94 4.47 1.50
N HIS A 231 10.88 4.96 2.13
CA HIS A 231 9.52 4.96 1.60
C HIS A 231 9.32 5.81 0.32
N ILE A 232 10.32 6.63 -0.06
CA ILE A 232 10.32 7.37 -1.35
C ILE A 232 10.49 6.46 -2.58
N ILE A 233 11.07 5.27 -2.40
CA ILE A 233 11.32 4.28 -3.47
C ILE A 233 10.39 3.05 -3.39
N GLY A 234 9.46 3.02 -2.45
CA GLY A 234 8.49 1.92 -2.35
C GLY A 234 7.45 2.10 -1.27
N ASP A 235 6.47 1.21 -1.28
CA ASP A 235 5.36 1.14 -0.35
C ASP A 235 5.12 -0.30 0.12
N GLY A 236 4.08 -0.53 0.93
CA GLY A 236 3.79 -1.87 1.46
C GLY A 236 3.60 -2.93 0.37
N TRP A 237 2.99 -2.55 -0.77
CA TRP A 237 2.86 -3.44 -1.93
C TRP A 237 4.21 -3.74 -2.58
N SER A 238 5.06 -2.72 -2.71
CA SER A 238 6.42 -2.88 -3.22
C SER A 238 7.23 -3.85 -2.37
N MET A 239 7.06 -3.83 -1.05
CA MET A 239 7.70 -4.81 -0.15
C MET A 239 7.25 -6.24 -0.40
N GLU A 240 5.95 -6.46 -0.63
CA GLU A 240 5.42 -7.79 -0.96
C GLU A 240 6.00 -8.31 -2.27
N LEU A 241 6.06 -7.47 -3.31
CA LEU A 241 6.62 -7.82 -4.61
C LEU A 241 8.13 -8.11 -4.51
N LEU A 242 8.88 -7.24 -3.84
CA LEU A 242 10.32 -7.39 -3.62
C LEU A 242 10.63 -8.73 -2.94
N VAL A 243 9.88 -9.09 -1.91
CA VAL A 243 10.06 -10.37 -1.20
C VAL A 243 9.72 -11.55 -2.09
N SER A 244 8.61 -11.50 -2.82
CA SER A 244 8.23 -12.56 -3.75
C SER A 244 9.32 -12.83 -4.80
N GLU A 245 9.84 -11.77 -5.41
CA GLU A 245 10.89 -11.89 -6.43
C GLU A 245 12.24 -12.34 -5.84
N ILE A 246 12.59 -11.92 -4.60
CA ILE A 246 13.79 -12.43 -3.90
C ILE A 246 13.69 -13.94 -3.70
N VAL A 247 12.55 -14.41 -3.19
CA VAL A 247 12.33 -15.83 -2.90
C VAL A 247 12.41 -16.65 -4.19
N GLU A 248 11.76 -16.20 -5.27
CA GLU A 248 11.80 -16.86 -6.57
C GLU A 248 13.22 -16.88 -7.18
N THR A 249 13.92 -15.75 -7.08
CA THR A 249 15.29 -15.60 -7.58
C THR A 249 16.25 -16.51 -6.82
N TYR A 250 16.16 -16.50 -5.49
CA TYR A 250 16.98 -17.33 -4.62
C TYR A 250 16.78 -18.83 -4.89
N ARG A 251 15.52 -19.30 -5.04
CA ARG A 251 15.25 -20.70 -5.40
C ARG A 251 15.84 -21.08 -6.75
N SER A 252 15.71 -20.19 -7.75
CA SER A 252 16.25 -20.45 -9.09
C SER A 252 17.77 -20.57 -9.05
N LEU A 253 18.45 -19.68 -8.31
CA LEU A 253 19.89 -19.72 -8.10
C LEU A 253 20.34 -20.99 -7.36
N LEU A 254 19.61 -21.40 -6.32
CA LEU A 254 19.89 -22.64 -5.57
C LEU A 254 19.80 -23.89 -6.45
N ARG A 255 18.80 -23.95 -7.34
CA ARG A 255 18.56 -25.10 -8.22
C ARG A 255 19.42 -25.10 -9.47
N GLY A 256 20.02 -23.95 -9.81
CA GLY A 256 20.73 -23.74 -11.08
C GLY A 256 19.78 -23.62 -12.27
N ASP A 257 18.52 -23.24 -12.01
CA ASP A 257 17.50 -23.02 -13.04
C ASP A 257 17.67 -21.64 -13.69
N SER A 258 17.14 -21.46 -14.91
CA SER A 258 17.04 -20.13 -15.51
C SER A 258 15.99 -19.30 -14.77
N LEU A 259 16.32 -18.04 -14.48
CA LEU A 259 15.38 -17.09 -13.90
C LEU A 259 14.24 -16.76 -14.88
N ASP A 260 13.00 -17.06 -14.49
CA ASP A 260 11.79 -16.78 -15.29
C ASP A 260 11.15 -15.42 -14.92
N LEU A 261 11.98 -14.38 -14.76
CA LEU A 261 11.49 -13.03 -14.50
C LEU A 261 11.39 -12.26 -15.82
N SER A 262 10.23 -12.34 -16.47
CA SER A 262 9.91 -11.59 -17.70
C SER A 262 10.29 -10.09 -17.55
N PRO A 263 10.92 -9.45 -18.56
CA PRO A 263 11.27 -8.04 -18.48
C PRO A 263 10.07 -7.15 -18.14
N LEU A 264 10.29 -6.15 -17.30
CA LEU A 264 9.25 -5.16 -16.98
C LEU A 264 8.98 -4.30 -18.21
N SER A 265 7.70 -4.15 -18.57
CA SER A 265 7.29 -3.30 -19.70
C SER A 265 7.47 -1.81 -19.42
N LEU A 266 7.52 -1.45 -18.12
CA LEU A 266 7.62 -0.09 -17.62
C LEU A 266 8.51 -0.05 -16.38
N GLN A 267 8.95 1.16 -16.05
CA GLN A 267 9.69 1.49 -14.84
C GLN A 267 9.00 2.68 -14.16
N TYR A 268 9.32 2.91 -12.88
CA TYR A 268 8.68 3.99 -12.11
C TYR A 268 8.81 5.38 -12.75
N LYS A 269 9.92 5.65 -13.45
CA LYS A 269 10.11 6.92 -14.19
C LYS A 269 9.06 7.16 -15.27
N ASP A 270 8.57 6.10 -15.91
CA ASP A 270 7.59 6.17 -16.98
C ASP A 270 6.25 6.61 -16.38
N TYR A 271 5.90 6.05 -15.22
CA TYR A 271 4.76 6.50 -14.43
C TYR A 271 4.91 7.98 -14.01
N ALA A 272 6.08 8.40 -13.54
CA ALA A 272 6.28 9.79 -13.12
C ALA A 272 6.13 10.79 -14.29
N VAL A 273 6.63 10.44 -15.47
CA VAL A 273 6.46 11.25 -16.69
C VAL A 273 5.01 11.26 -17.14
N TRP A 274 4.36 10.09 -17.22
CA TRP A 274 2.95 9.97 -17.57
C TRP A 274 2.05 10.76 -16.62
N LEU A 275 2.26 10.66 -15.32
CA LEU A 275 1.48 11.39 -14.32
C LEU A 275 1.60 12.91 -14.53
N SER A 276 2.79 13.41 -14.90
CA SER A 276 3.00 14.83 -15.19
C SER A 276 2.16 15.35 -16.38
N GLU A 277 1.81 14.45 -17.30
CA GLU A 277 0.90 14.73 -18.41
C GLU A 277 -0.56 14.58 -17.97
N GLU A 278 -0.87 13.51 -17.21
CA GLU A 278 -2.21 13.19 -16.72
C GLU A 278 -2.78 14.27 -15.79
N ILE A 279 -1.93 15.01 -15.07
CA ILE A 279 -2.32 16.19 -14.26
C ILE A 279 -3.10 17.24 -15.09
N LYS A 280 -2.90 17.28 -16.42
CA LYS A 280 -3.59 18.20 -17.33
C LYS A 280 -4.93 17.65 -17.85
N SER A 281 -5.28 16.40 -17.52
CA SER A 281 -6.51 15.76 -17.97
C SER A 281 -7.76 16.29 -17.28
N ASP A 282 -8.91 16.18 -17.95
CA ASP A 282 -10.21 16.51 -17.36
C ASP A 282 -10.54 15.63 -16.15
N LYS A 283 -10.10 14.36 -16.15
CA LYS A 283 -10.27 13.42 -15.02
C LYS A 283 -9.56 13.94 -13.77
N TYR A 284 -8.34 14.42 -13.93
CA TYR A 284 -7.55 14.99 -12.84
C TYR A 284 -8.18 16.28 -12.30
N GLN A 285 -8.56 17.20 -13.19
CA GLN A 285 -9.22 18.46 -12.83
C GLN A 285 -10.57 18.26 -12.13
N SER A 286 -11.35 17.25 -12.56
CA SER A 286 -12.59 16.86 -11.90
C SER A 286 -12.34 16.32 -10.49
N SER A 287 -11.28 15.52 -10.31
CA SER A 287 -10.90 14.98 -9.00
C SER A 287 -10.40 16.06 -8.05
N GLU A 288 -9.61 17.01 -8.55
CA GLU A 288 -9.24 18.22 -7.80
C GLU A 288 -10.49 18.95 -7.30
N SER A 289 -11.42 19.25 -8.22
CA SER A 289 -12.64 20.00 -7.90
C SER A 289 -13.48 19.30 -6.83
N TYR A 290 -13.64 17.98 -6.95
CA TYR A 290 -14.31 17.17 -5.94
C TYR A 290 -13.68 17.32 -4.55
N TRP A 291 -12.35 17.15 -4.44
CA TRP A 291 -11.68 17.22 -3.15
C TRP A 291 -11.73 18.62 -2.54
N LEU A 292 -11.54 19.67 -3.35
CA LEU A 292 -11.69 21.05 -2.88
C LEU A 292 -13.11 21.35 -2.39
N GLU A 293 -14.13 20.80 -3.03
CA GLU A 293 -15.52 20.91 -2.59
C GLU A 293 -15.77 20.17 -1.26
N GLN A 294 -15.25 18.95 -1.10
CA GLN A 294 -15.37 18.18 0.15
C GLN A 294 -14.81 18.95 1.36
N PHE A 295 -13.70 19.66 1.14
CA PHE A 295 -13.01 20.46 2.14
C PHE A 295 -13.40 21.95 2.13
N SER A 296 -14.48 22.31 1.44
CA SER A 296 -15.06 23.64 1.55
C SER A 296 -15.53 23.96 2.98
N GLY A 297 -15.50 25.24 3.33
CA GLY A 297 -15.82 25.72 4.66
C GLY A 297 -14.70 25.52 5.68
N GLU A 298 -15.06 25.46 6.96
CA GLU A 298 -14.11 25.22 8.05
C GLU A 298 -13.66 23.76 8.06
N VAL A 299 -12.36 23.51 8.09
CA VAL A 299 -11.78 22.17 8.22
C VAL A 299 -11.68 21.83 9.71
N PRO A 300 -12.37 20.77 10.20
CA PRO A 300 -12.35 20.43 11.61
C PRO A 300 -10.99 19.89 12.06
N VAL A 301 -10.58 20.25 13.27
CA VAL A 301 -9.43 19.65 13.95
C VAL A 301 -9.94 18.71 15.04
N LEU A 302 -9.53 17.44 15.00
CA LEU A 302 -10.01 16.45 15.96
C LEU A 302 -9.44 16.73 17.37
N ALA A 303 -10.34 16.83 18.34
CA ALA A 303 -10.05 17.05 19.75
C ALA A 303 -10.39 15.79 20.55
N LEU A 304 -9.42 14.88 20.63
CA LEU A 304 -9.53 13.71 21.51
C LEU A 304 -9.16 14.06 22.94
N PRO A 305 -9.82 13.46 23.95
CA PRO A 305 -9.42 13.61 25.33
C PRO A 305 -8.02 13.02 25.54
N SER A 306 -7.11 13.82 26.11
CA SER A 306 -5.73 13.41 26.40
C SER A 306 -5.41 13.59 27.88
N TYR A 307 -4.59 12.68 28.42
CA TYR A 307 -4.10 12.78 29.80
C TYR A 307 -2.94 13.77 29.96
N ARG A 308 -2.30 14.15 28.86
CA ARG A 308 -1.16 15.10 28.81
C ARG A 308 -1.44 16.21 27.79
N PRO A 309 -0.90 17.42 28.00
CA PRO A 309 -0.98 18.47 27.01
C PRO A 309 -0.27 18.04 25.71
N ARG A 310 -0.81 18.45 24.57
CA ARG A 310 -0.16 18.22 23.27
C ARG A 310 1.17 19.01 23.22
N PRO A 311 2.29 18.38 22.85
CA PRO A 311 3.56 19.08 22.65
C PRO A 311 3.46 20.16 21.56
N LEU A 312 4.37 21.13 21.55
CA LEU A 312 4.40 22.19 20.52
C LEU A 312 4.85 21.68 19.14
N VAL A 313 5.56 20.57 19.09
CA VAL A 313 6.06 19.94 17.87
C VAL A 313 5.70 18.45 17.93
N GLN A 314 5.29 17.90 16.79
CA GLN A 314 4.91 16.50 16.67
C GLN A 314 6.06 15.60 17.13
N THR A 315 5.73 14.62 17.96
CA THR A 315 6.65 13.56 18.39
C THR A 315 6.28 12.26 17.69
N TYR A 316 7.25 11.37 17.51
CA TYR A 316 7.03 10.05 16.91
C TYR A 316 7.02 8.90 17.93
N HIS A 317 7.11 9.21 19.23
CA HIS A 317 6.97 8.24 20.32
C HIS A 317 5.54 7.67 20.35
N GLY A 318 5.42 6.35 20.31
CA GLY A 318 4.15 5.64 20.34
C GLY A 318 4.19 4.35 21.16
N SER A 319 3.03 3.72 21.27
CA SER A 319 2.89 2.37 21.81
C SER A 319 1.73 1.69 21.08
N THR A 320 1.74 0.36 21.07
CA THR A 320 0.77 -0.44 20.34
C THR A 320 -0.08 -1.23 21.33
N ILE A 321 -1.40 -1.18 21.15
CA ILE A 321 -2.34 -2.03 21.89
C ILE A 321 -3.11 -2.87 20.87
N SER A 322 -3.10 -4.17 21.09
CA SER A 322 -3.77 -5.14 20.21
C SER A 322 -4.97 -5.76 20.91
N HIS A 323 -6.05 -5.97 20.17
CA HIS A 323 -7.23 -6.67 20.65
C HIS A 323 -7.70 -7.68 19.61
N LEU A 324 -7.91 -8.92 20.07
CA LEU A 324 -8.42 -10.00 19.23
C LEU A 324 -9.94 -10.12 19.42
N TYR A 325 -10.68 -9.86 18.36
CA TYR A 325 -12.12 -10.10 18.33
C TYR A 325 -12.43 -11.58 18.04
N SER A 326 -13.52 -12.09 18.61
CA SER A 326 -13.95 -13.47 18.37
C SER A 326 -14.42 -13.67 16.93
N LEU A 327 -14.26 -14.89 16.41
CA LEU A 327 -14.75 -15.26 15.08
C LEU A 327 -16.25 -14.97 14.93
N GLU A 328 -17.04 -15.29 15.97
CA GLU A 328 -18.48 -15.02 15.98
C GLU A 328 -18.79 -13.52 15.80
N PHE A 329 -18.04 -12.63 16.46
CA PHE A 329 -18.23 -11.19 16.30
C PHE A 329 -17.87 -10.72 14.89
N THR A 330 -16.75 -11.20 14.36
CA THR A 330 -16.32 -10.89 12.99
C THR A 330 -17.32 -11.36 11.94
N GLU A 331 -17.89 -12.57 12.10
CA GLU A 331 -18.94 -13.07 11.22
C GLU A 331 -20.23 -12.23 11.29
N LYS A 332 -20.64 -11.79 12.48
CA LYS A 332 -21.79 -10.90 12.64
C LYS A 332 -21.57 -9.56 11.94
N LEU A 333 -20.37 -8.99 12.03
CA LEU A 333 -20.03 -7.76 11.32
C LEU A 333 -20.08 -7.97 9.80
N LYS A 334 -19.48 -9.04 9.28
CA LYS A 334 -19.53 -9.37 7.85
C LYS A 334 -20.97 -9.48 7.33
N ARG A 335 -21.81 -10.26 8.00
CA ARG A 335 -23.24 -10.39 7.66
C ARG A 335 -23.99 -9.06 7.73
N TYR A 336 -23.65 -8.21 8.72
CA TYR A 336 -24.25 -6.88 8.83
C TYR A 336 -23.85 -5.97 7.66
N SER A 337 -22.57 -5.96 7.29
CA SER A 337 -22.07 -5.22 6.12
C SER A 337 -22.77 -5.67 4.84
N GLU A 338 -22.85 -6.99 4.61
CA GLU A 338 -23.52 -7.60 3.46
C GLU A 338 -24.99 -7.21 3.37
N ALA A 339 -25.73 -7.29 4.49
CA ALA A 339 -27.15 -6.94 4.54
C ALA A 339 -27.43 -5.46 4.19
N HIS A 340 -26.43 -4.59 4.28
CA HIS A 340 -26.51 -3.16 3.89
C HIS A 340 -25.75 -2.87 2.58
N GLY A 341 -25.32 -3.91 1.86
CA GLY A 341 -24.53 -3.78 0.63
C GLY A 341 -23.24 -2.97 0.82
N ALA A 342 -22.62 -3.05 1.99
CA ALA A 342 -21.38 -2.38 2.34
C ALA A 342 -20.26 -3.41 2.51
N THR A 343 -19.00 -2.98 2.38
CA THR A 343 -17.87 -3.83 2.77
C THR A 343 -17.64 -3.78 4.27
N LEU A 344 -16.95 -4.80 4.80
CA LEU A 344 -16.50 -4.79 6.19
C LEU A 344 -15.70 -3.52 6.53
N PHE A 345 -14.87 -3.05 5.60
CA PHE A 345 -14.11 -1.82 5.78
C PHE A 345 -15.01 -0.59 5.99
N MET A 346 -16.05 -0.41 5.16
CA MET A 346 -17.01 0.70 5.32
C MET A 346 -17.69 0.65 6.70
N THR A 347 -18.09 -0.54 7.14
CA THR A 347 -18.68 -0.73 8.48
C THR A 347 -17.71 -0.42 9.61
N LEU A 348 -16.46 -0.87 9.51
CA LEU A 348 -15.42 -0.57 10.49
C LEU A 348 -15.09 0.93 10.53
N MET A 349 -14.99 1.59 9.38
CA MET A 349 -14.74 3.03 9.27
C MET A 349 -15.89 3.83 9.93
N ALA A 350 -17.15 3.48 9.64
CA ALA A 350 -18.31 4.07 10.30
C ALA A 350 -18.30 3.84 11.82
N GLY A 351 -17.86 2.65 12.26
CA GLY A 351 -17.66 2.31 13.68
C GLY A 351 -16.59 3.17 14.36
N VAL A 352 -15.42 3.33 13.72
CA VAL A 352 -14.33 4.19 14.23
C VAL A 352 -14.80 5.64 14.30
N LYS A 353 -15.44 6.17 13.26
CA LYS A 353 -15.96 7.55 13.27
C LYS A 353 -17.05 7.74 14.33
N SER A 354 -17.90 6.74 14.55
CA SER A 354 -18.87 6.74 15.67
C SER A 354 -18.17 6.83 17.03
N LEU A 355 -17.07 6.08 17.21
CA LEU A 355 -16.26 6.15 18.43
C LEU A 355 -15.66 7.55 18.61
N LEU A 356 -15.03 8.10 17.57
CA LEU A 356 -14.44 9.45 17.60
C LEU A 356 -15.49 10.52 17.90
N TYR A 357 -16.70 10.41 17.33
CA TYR A 357 -17.84 11.27 17.64
C TYR A 357 -18.19 11.21 19.13
N ARG A 358 -18.29 10.00 19.71
CA ARG A 358 -18.63 9.82 21.13
C ARG A 358 -17.55 10.34 22.07
N TYR A 359 -16.28 10.22 21.71
CA TYR A 359 -15.16 10.68 22.54
C TYR A 359 -14.93 12.19 22.47
N SER A 360 -15.08 12.79 21.29
CA SER A 360 -14.78 14.21 21.06
C SER A 360 -16.01 15.13 21.19
N GLY A 361 -17.22 14.58 21.00
CA GLY A 361 -18.44 15.37 20.85
C GLY A 361 -18.53 16.13 19.51
N GLN A 362 -17.58 15.92 18.59
CA GLN A 362 -17.53 16.62 17.31
C GLN A 362 -18.35 15.91 16.25
N SER A 363 -19.16 16.65 15.51
CA SER A 363 -20.03 16.16 14.42
C SER A 363 -19.39 16.27 13.03
N ASP A 364 -18.14 16.67 12.92
CA ASP A 364 -17.41 16.76 11.64
C ASP A 364 -16.02 16.18 11.87
N ILE A 365 -15.77 15.01 11.26
CA ILE A 365 -14.61 14.18 11.55
C ILE A 365 -13.93 13.81 10.25
N ILE A 366 -12.61 14.02 10.19
CA ILE A 366 -11.76 13.59 9.08
C ILE A 366 -10.89 12.44 9.57
N VAL A 367 -10.90 11.34 8.83
CA VAL A 367 -10.02 10.19 9.05
C VAL A 367 -9.26 9.94 7.76
N GLY A 368 -7.94 9.72 7.87
CA GLY A 368 -7.13 9.30 6.74
C GLY A 368 -7.27 7.80 6.48
N THR A 369 -7.21 7.39 5.23
CA THR A 369 -7.08 5.98 4.86
C THR A 369 -6.13 5.81 3.68
N PRO A 370 -5.12 4.92 3.76
CA PRO A 370 -4.21 4.66 2.66
C PRO A 370 -4.89 3.84 1.57
N ILE A 371 -4.50 4.08 0.32
CA ILE A 371 -4.86 3.30 -0.85
C ILE A 371 -3.61 2.96 -1.65
N ALA A 372 -3.63 1.85 -2.39
CA ALA A 372 -2.45 1.41 -3.14
C ALA A 372 -1.99 2.40 -4.21
N GLY A 373 -2.89 3.23 -4.75
CA GLY A 373 -2.58 4.22 -5.79
C GLY A 373 -2.09 3.62 -7.11
N ARG A 374 -2.41 2.34 -7.36
CA ARG A 374 -2.15 1.60 -8.60
C ARG A 374 -3.44 1.54 -9.44
N ASP A 375 -3.96 2.70 -9.82
CA ASP A 375 -5.25 2.83 -10.51
C ASP A 375 -5.17 2.53 -12.03
N HIS A 376 -3.97 2.24 -12.52
CA HIS A 376 -3.70 1.82 -13.88
C HIS A 376 -3.18 0.37 -13.92
N PRO A 377 -3.64 -0.48 -14.86
CA PRO A 377 -3.27 -1.90 -14.92
C PRO A 377 -1.76 -2.16 -14.98
N ASP A 378 -1.04 -1.26 -15.64
CA ASP A 378 0.42 -1.36 -15.83
C ASP A 378 1.23 -1.23 -14.53
N LEU A 379 0.61 -0.79 -13.43
CA LEU A 379 1.29 -0.47 -12.18
C LEU A 379 1.27 -1.62 -11.16
N GLU A 380 0.57 -2.73 -11.41
CA GLU A 380 0.40 -3.83 -10.44
C GLU A 380 1.73 -4.50 -10.06
N ASN A 381 2.67 -4.60 -11.01
CA ASN A 381 3.95 -5.32 -10.85
C ASN A 381 5.17 -4.38 -10.78
N GLN A 382 4.97 -3.15 -10.30
CA GLN A 382 6.01 -2.11 -10.29
C GLN A 382 6.40 -1.72 -8.87
N LEU A 383 7.69 -1.75 -8.57
CA LEU A 383 8.21 -1.18 -7.33
C LEU A 383 8.18 0.36 -7.39
N GLY A 384 7.80 1.00 -6.29
CA GLY A 384 7.83 2.45 -6.16
C GLY A 384 6.80 3.00 -5.18
N LEU A 385 6.82 4.32 -4.97
CA LEU A 385 5.87 5.00 -4.10
C LEU A 385 4.58 5.32 -4.87
N TYR A 386 3.63 4.39 -4.85
CA TYR A 386 2.31 4.58 -5.45
C TYR A 386 1.24 4.91 -4.42
N LEU A 387 1.46 4.50 -3.16
CA LEU A 387 0.59 4.78 -2.04
C LEU A 387 0.09 6.24 -2.04
N ASN A 388 -1.23 6.40 -2.13
CA ASN A 388 -1.89 7.67 -1.88
C ASN A 388 -2.71 7.56 -0.59
N THR A 389 -3.10 8.70 0.00
CA THR A 389 -3.92 8.73 1.22
C THR A 389 -5.18 9.55 0.99
N LEU A 390 -6.34 8.98 1.27
CA LEU A 390 -7.61 9.68 1.13
C LEU A 390 -8.03 10.25 2.50
N ALA A 391 -8.37 11.53 2.54
CA ALA A 391 -8.90 12.17 3.74
C ALA A 391 -10.43 12.10 3.70
N ILE A 392 -11.01 11.15 4.43
CA ILE A 392 -12.45 10.87 4.40
C ILE A 392 -13.14 11.70 5.48
N ARG A 393 -13.78 12.79 5.06
CA ARG A 393 -14.56 13.69 5.93
C ARG A 393 -16.00 13.21 6.04
N THR A 394 -16.49 13.04 7.26
CA THR A 394 -17.89 12.68 7.54
C THR A 394 -18.51 13.72 8.45
N ARG A 395 -19.61 14.31 7.97
CA ARG A 395 -20.43 15.26 8.73
C ARG A 395 -21.64 14.52 9.28
N PHE A 396 -21.66 14.32 10.60
CA PHE A 396 -22.78 13.73 11.32
C PHE A 396 -23.96 14.70 11.25
N SER A 397 -24.87 14.44 10.33
CA SER A 397 -26.10 15.21 10.21
C SER A 397 -26.94 15.01 11.47
N SER A 398 -27.64 16.05 11.91
CA SER A 398 -28.57 15.98 13.04
C SER A 398 -29.74 15.00 12.83
N GLY A 399 -29.91 14.47 11.60
CA GLY A 399 -30.89 13.45 11.23
C GLY A 399 -30.37 12.01 11.18
N ALA A 400 -29.05 11.78 11.12
CA ALA A 400 -28.46 10.44 11.16
C ALA A 400 -28.53 9.88 12.59
N THR A 401 -29.73 9.45 12.99
CA THR A 401 -30.04 8.95 14.33
C THR A 401 -29.63 7.50 14.56
N THR A 402 -29.22 6.79 13.50
CA THR A 402 -28.91 5.35 13.55
C THR A 402 -27.54 5.05 12.96
N PHE A 403 -26.97 3.91 13.35
CA PHE A 403 -25.72 3.43 12.75
C PHE A 403 -25.89 3.07 11.26
N SER A 404 -27.05 2.56 10.85
CA SER A 404 -27.33 2.23 9.45
C SER A 404 -27.25 3.47 8.56
N SER A 405 -27.88 4.58 8.96
CA SER A 405 -27.79 5.83 8.19
C SER A 405 -26.36 6.35 8.07
N LEU A 406 -25.57 6.21 9.14
CA LEU A 406 -24.14 6.58 9.09
C LEU A 406 -23.36 5.67 8.14
N LEU A 407 -23.66 4.37 8.12
CA LEU A 407 -23.03 3.43 7.21
C LEU A 407 -23.35 3.77 5.74
N ASP A 408 -24.58 4.17 5.44
CA ASP A 408 -24.97 4.58 4.10
C ASP A 408 -24.22 5.85 3.65
N ASP A 409 -24.15 6.86 4.52
CA ASP A 409 -23.39 8.09 4.28
C ASP A 409 -21.90 7.79 4.07
N GLU A 410 -21.32 6.94 4.93
CA GLU A 410 -19.91 6.55 4.86
C GLU A 410 -19.61 5.76 3.58
N LYS A 411 -20.51 4.84 3.20
CA LYS A 411 -20.42 4.08 1.95
C LYS A 411 -20.42 5.02 0.74
N SER A 412 -21.37 5.95 0.67
CA SER A 412 -21.45 6.94 -0.42
C SER A 412 -20.18 7.80 -0.50
N THR A 413 -19.67 8.23 0.66
CA THR A 413 -18.46 9.06 0.75
C THR A 413 -17.23 8.29 0.29
N LEU A 414 -17.05 7.04 0.72
CA LEU A 414 -15.92 6.21 0.33
C LEU A 414 -15.95 5.84 -1.16
N LEU A 415 -17.11 5.50 -1.72
CA LEU A 415 -17.24 5.21 -3.15
C LEU A 415 -16.87 6.43 -4.00
N SER A 416 -17.37 7.62 -3.64
CA SER A 416 -17.02 8.88 -4.33
C SER A 416 -15.52 9.20 -4.18
N ALA A 417 -14.94 8.96 -3.00
CA ALA A 417 -13.52 9.13 -2.76
C ALA A 417 -12.66 8.19 -3.63
N TYR A 418 -13.09 6.94 -3.86
CA TYR A 418 -12.40 6.01 -4.74
C TYR A 418 -12.46 6.41 -6.22
N GLU A 419 -13.55 7.01 -6.68
CA GLU A 419 -13.64 7.53 -8.06
C GLU A 419 -12.65 8.68 -8.31
N HIS A 420 -12.32 9.45 -7.26
CA HIS A 420 -11.40 10.59 -7.31
C HIS A 420 -10.03 10.30 -6.68
N GLN A 421 -9.67 9.03 -6.55
CA GLN A 421 -8.48 8.60 -5.83
C GLN A 421 -7.13 8.96 -6.50
N LEU A 422 -7.18 9.36 -7.77
CA LEU A 422 -6.02 9.79 -8.55
C LEU A 422 -5.43 11.11 -8.01
N TYR A 423 -6.25 11.96 -7.38
CA TYR A 423 -5.76 13.25 -6.89
C TYR A 423 -4.87 13.07 -5.65
N PRO A 424 -3.62 13.54 -5.67
CA PRO A 424 -2.68 13.36 -4.56
C PRO A 424 -3.12 14.12 -3.31
N PHE A 425 -3.03 13.46 -2.15
CA PHE A 425 -3.22 14.10 -0.84
C PHE A 425 -2.36 15.36 -0.66
N ASP A 426 -1.16 15.31 -1.21
CA ASP A 426 -0.13 16.32 -1.02
C ASP A 426 -0.48 17.62 -1.73
N GLU A 427 -1.06 17.51 -2.93
CA GLU A 427 -1.59 18.66 -3.67
C GLU A 427 -2.86 19.21 -3.00
N LEU A 428 -3.72 18.34 -2.47
CA LEU A 428 -4.88 18.77 -1.70
C LEU A 428 -4.45 19.64 -0.52
N VAL A 429 -3.52 19.17 0.31
CA VAL A 429 -3.00 19.94 1.45
C VAL A 429 -2.39 21.27 1.00
N GLY A 430 -1.65 21.29 -0.11
CA GLY A 430 -1.03 22.50 -0.64
C GLY A 430 -2.03 23.56 -1.13
N LYS A 431 -3.21 23.16 -1.63
CA LYS A 431 -4.26 24.06 -2.11
C LYS A 431 -5.26 24.48 -1.04
N LEU A 432 -5.40 23.69 0.03
CA LEU A 432 -6.25 24.07 1.16
C LEU A 432 -5.57 25.15 2.00
N ASN A 433 -6.31 26.21 2.33
CA ASN A 433 -5.82 27.30 3.19
C ASN A 433 -5.86 26.91 4.68
N ILE A 434 -5.13 25.85 5.05
CA ILE A 434 -5.09 25.32 6.41
C ILE A 434 -3.94 25.97 7.17
N LYS A 435 -4.23 26.40 8.40
CA LYS A 435 -3.18 26.91 9.29
C LYS A 435 -2.29 25.75 9.74
N ARG A 436 -1.01 25.77 9.34
CA ARG A 436 -0.03 24.76 9.75
C ARG A 436 0.14 24.75 11.27
N ASP A 437 -0.10 23.61 11.88
CA ASP A 437 0.17 23.32 13.28
C ASP A 437 1.33 22.30 13.34
N PRO A 438 2.53 22.69 13.81
CA PRO A 438 3.68 21.78 13.86
C PRO A 438 3.50 20.61 14.83
N SER A 439 2.45 20.63 15.68
CA SER A 439 2.11 19.56 16.60
C SER A 439 1.17 18.50 16.01
N ARG A 440 0.73 18.67 14.75
CA ARG A 440 -0.28 17.85 14.10
C ARG A 440 0.08 17.51 12.67
N SER A 441 -0.57 16.46 12.18
CA SER A 441 -0.61 16.14 10.76
C SER A 441 -1.50 17.16 10.02
N ALA A 442 -1.31 17.27 8.70
CA ALA A 442 -1.86 18.38 7.92
C ALA A 442 -3.40 18.47 7.86
N LEU A 443 -4.09 17.32 7.80
CA LEU A 443 -5.55 17.28 7.57
C LEU A 443 -6.33 16.34 8.51
N PHE A 444 -5.69 15.30 9.03
CA PHE A 444 -6.28 14.35 9.98
C PHE A 444 -5.23 13.86 10.98
N ASP A 445 -5.66 13.55 12.21
CA ASP A 445 -4.80 13.01 13.27
C ASP A 445 -5.00 11.49 13.51
N VAL A 446 -5.99 10.90 12.82
CA VAL A 446 -6.32 9.47 12.93
C VAL A 446 -6.27 8.86 11.54
N LEU A 447 -5.50 7.78 11.41
CA LEU A 447 -5.40 6.95 10.21
C LEU A 447 -6.08 5.61 10.48
N VAL A 448 -6.93 5.16 9.56
CA VAL A 448 -7.53 3.82 9.61
C VAL A 448 -7.04 3.03 8.42
N VAL A 449 -6.36 1.92 8.74
CA VAL A 449 -5.81 0.97 7.79
C VAL A 449 -6.53 -0.35 7.97
N PHE A 450 -7.00 -0.94 6.87
CA PHE A 450 -7.57 -2.27 6.86
C PHE A 450 -6.71 -3.17 5.98
N GLN A 451 -6.03 -4.11 6.63
CA GLN A 451 -5.15 -5.09 6.00
C GLN A 451 -5.81 -6.46 6.07
N ASN A 452 -5.88 -7.14 4.94
CA ASN A 452 -6.41 -8.51 4.90
C ASN A 452 -5.28 -9.50 5.13
N GLN A 453 -5.56 -10.64 5.76
CA GLN A 453 -4.55 -11.61 6.20
C GLN A 453 -3.69 -12.20 5.05
N SER A 454 -4.16 -12.13 3.80
CA SER A 454 -3.39 -12.51 2.61
C SER A 454 -2.22 -11.55 2.29
N GLN A 455 -2.29 -10.29 2.72
CA GLN A 455 -1.24 -9.27 2.55
C GLN A 455 -0.13 -9.42 3.60
N LEU A 456 -0.45 -9.98 4.77
CA LEU A 456 0.48 -10.26 5.87
C LEU A 456 1.38 -11.50 5.63
N ARG A 457 1.56 -11.93 4.37
CA ARG A 457 2.36 -13.13 4.05
C ARG A 457 3.88 -12.95 4.19
N LEU A 458 4.32 -11.82 4.74
CA LEU A 458 5.64 -11.67 5.33
C LEU A 458 5.60 -12.16 6.79
N GLY A 459 5.95 -13.45 6.99
CA GLY A 459 6.25 -14.01 8.31
C GLY A 459 5.13 -14.72 9.08
N SER A 460 3.89 -14.76 8.58
CA SER A 460 2.75 -15.39 9.30
C SER A 460 2.46 -16.85 8.93
N LYS A 461 3.16 -17.41 7.94
CA LYS A 461 3.22 -18.84 7.66
C LYS A 461 4.68 -19.21 7.46
N GLU A 462 5.11 -20.34 8.02
CA GLU A 462 6.30 -21.07 7.57
C GLU A 462 6.23 -21.16 6.04
N GLN A 463 7.03 -20.33 5.36
CA GLN A 463 7.32 -20.53 3.95
C GLN A 463 8.59 -21.34 3.90
N ASP A 464 8.46 -22.59 3.46
CA ASP A 464 9.60 -23.42 3.14
C ASP A 464 10.17 -22.99 1.78
N ILE A 465 11.37 -22.43 1.80
CA ILE A 465 12.13 -22.03 0.62
C ILE A 465 13.23 -23.08 0.43
N ASP A 466 12.86 -24.24 -0.11
CA ASP A 466 13.80 -25.35 -0.38
C ASP A 466 14.65 -25.75 0.85
N GLY A 467 14.03 -25.83 2.02
CA GLY A 467 14.63 -26.18 3.30
C GLY A 467 14.92 -24.99 4.22
N LEU A 468 14.67 -23.75 3.77
CA LEU A 468 14.80 -22.54 4.57
C LEU A 468 13.42 -22.08 5.05
N GLU A 469 13.15 -22.18 6.34
CA GLU A 469 11.93 -21.71 6.98
C GLU A 469 12.03 -20.21 7.28
N VAL A 470 10.97 -19.46 6.96
CA VAL A 470 10.85 -18.02 7.25
C VAL A 470 9.78 -17.77 8.29
N GLU A 471 10.15 -17.12 9.39
CA GLU A 471 9.28 -16.73 10.48
C GLU A 471 9.29 -15.21 10.69
N GLY A 472 8.13 -14.64 11.06
CA GLY A 472 8.07 -13.25 11.50
C GLY A 472 8.86 -13.05 12.80
N TYR A 473 9.59 -11.93 12.91
CA TYR A 473 10.32 -11.59 14.12
C TYR A 473 9.83 -10.26 14.68
N ASP A 474 9.02 -10.34 15.73
CA ASP A 474 8.57 -9.18 16.49
C ASP A 474 9.60 -8.81 17.56
N TYR A 475 10.31 -7.71 17.37
CA TYR A 475 11.09 -7.08 18.43
C TYR A 475 10.36 -5.86 18.96
N VAL A 476 10.50 -5.59 20.25
CA VAL A 476 9.93 -4.40 20.87
C VAL A 476 10.62 -3.18 20.26
N ARG A 477 9.94 -2.49 19.36
CA ARG A 477 10.37 -1.15 18.94
C ARG A 477 10.15 -0.23 20.12
N ASN A 478 11.20 0.05 20.88
CA ASN A 478 11.20 1.26 21.68
C ASN A 478 11.26 2.41 20.68
N THR A 479 10.12 2.97 20.30
CA THR A 479 10.10 4.32 19.74
C THR A 479 10.44 5.26 20.91
N SER A 480 11.73 5.26 21.28
CA SER A 480 12.30 6.03 22.39
C SER A 480 11.94 7.47 22.26
#